data_AF-A0AAN8NZW2-F1
#
_entry.id   AF-A0AAN8NZW2-F1
#
_cell.length_a   1.000
_cell.length_b   1.000
_cell.length_c   1.000
_cell.angle_alpha   90.00
_cell.angle_beta   90.00
_cell.angle_gamma   90.00
#
_symmetry.space_group_name_H-M   'P 1'
#
loop_
_entity.id
_entity.type
_entity.pdbx_description
1 polymer ?
#
loop_
_entity_poly.entity_id
_entity_poly.type
_entity_poly.pdbx_seq_one_letter_code
_entity_poly.pdbx_strand_id
1 'polypeptide(L)'
;MLTAIGTVFREAFREILAQKPTPGDSNEIQTAWEVAKENAQIIIVKICISKAAKWCSECKETGDSGKLGVRLRKLRDSIDDIDNEFYEERCTIWSRVAGRFPRLDDIIESILGEDLDPNVPQLLTAQLLALEQLEN
;
A
#
# COMPACT_ATOMS: atom_id res chain seq x y z
N MET A 1 14.44 -2.95 4.14
CA MET A 1 13.51 -4.09 3.92
C MET A 1 12.18 -3.65 3.30
N LEU A 2 11.62 -2.48 3.62
CA LEU A 2 10.55 -1.84 2.83
C LEU A 2 11.05 -1.31 1.47
N THR A 3 12.28 -0.77 1.48
CA THR A 3 13.01 -0.34 0.29
C THR A 3 13.06 -1.38 -0.83
N ALA A 4 13.32 -2.65 -0.51
CA ALA A 4 13.46 -3.69 -1.54
C ALA A 4 12.16 -3.94 -2.34
N ILE A 5 11.00 -3.93 -1.69
CA ILE A 5 9.72 -4.15 -2.37
C ILE A 5 9.36 -2.94 -3.23
N GLY A 6 9.54 -1.73 -2.69
CA GLY A 6 9.35 -0.50 -3.45
C GLY A 6 10.27 -0.45 -4.67
N THR A 7 11.54 -0.81 -4.53
CA THR A 7 12.51 -0.87 -5.65
C THR A 7 12.08 -1.87 -6.71
N VAL A 8 11.76 -3.11 -6.33
CA VAL A 8 11.32 -4.14 -7.29
C VAL A 8 10.06 -3.72 -8.03
N PHE A 9 9.09 -3.10 -7.34
CA PHE A 9 7.91 -2.55 -8.00
C PHE A 9 8.28 -1.43 -8.98
N ARG A 10 9.09 -0.45 -8.56
CA ARG A 10 9.51 0.68 -9.42
C ARG A 10 10.19 0.19 -10.69
N GLU A 11 11.09 -0.77 -10.58
CA GLU A 11 11.80 -1.36 -11.73
C GLU A 11 10.82 -2.06 -12.68
N ALA A 12 9.97 -2.95 -12.17
CA ALA A 12 8.97 -3.66 -12.97
C ALA A 12 7.95 -2.70 -13.61
N PHE A 13 7.54 -1.65 -12.89
CA PHE A 13 6.59 -0.67 -13.41
C PHE A 13 7.21 0.16 -14.53
N ARG A 14 8.47 0.61 -14.38
CA ARG A 14 9.22 1.28 -15.45
C ARG A 14 9.37 0.39 -16.69
N GLU A 15 9.60 -0.90 -16.53
CA GLU A 15 9.65 -1.85 -17.66
C GLU A 15 8.31 -1.96 -18.39
N ILE A 16 7.19 -1.92 -17.67
CA ILE A 16 5.85 -1.87 -18.26
C ILE A 16 5.66 -0.54 -19.01
N LEU A 17 6.04 0.60 -18.42
CA LEU A 17 5.91 1.91 -19.06
C LEU A 17 6.78 2.05 -20.31
N ALA A 18 7.96 1.41 -20.35
CA ALA A 18 8.81 1.36 -21.53
C ALA A 18 8.16 0.64 -22.73
N GLN A 19 7.15 -0.20 -22.47
CA GLN A 19 6.38 -0.91 -23.49
C GLN A 19 5.09 -0.17 -23.89
N LYS A 20 4.98 1.12 -23.55
CA LYS A 20 3.80 1.93 -23.87
C LYS A 20 3.55 1.93 -25.38
N PRO A 21 2.34 1.53 -25.82
CA PRO A 21 2.01 1.48 -27.24
C PRO A 21 2.04 2.88 -27.87
N THR A 22 2.38 2.91 -29.14
CA THR A 22 2.50 4.10 -29.96
C THR A 22 1.20 4.42 -30.70
N PRO A 23 1.00 5.68 -31.14
CA PRO A 23 -0.12 6.03 -31.99
C PRO A 23 -0.04 5.26 -33.32
N GLY A 24 -0.87 4.23 -33.48
CA GLY A 24 -0.86 3.32 -34.63
C GLY A 24 -0.92 1.84 -34.24
N ASP A 25 -0.58 1.53 -32.98
CA ASP A 25 -0.78 0.18 -32.43
C ASP A 25 -2.27 -0.15 -32.27
N SER A 26 -2.58 -1.45 -32.30
CA SER A 26 -3.96 -1.90 -32.22
C SER A 26 -4.58 -1.64 -30.84
N ASN A 27 -5.91 -1.51 -30.79
CA ASN A 27 -6.64 -1.36 -29.53
C ASN A 27 -6.39 -2.54 -28.56
N GLU A 28 -6.11 -3.74 -29.09
CA GLU A 28 -5.79 -4.91 -28.28
C GLU A 28 -4.46 -4.74 -27.54
N ILE A 29 -3.43 -4.21 -28.22
CA ILE A 29 -2.12 -3.92 -27.61
C ILE A 29 -2.26 -2.83 -26.54
N GLN A 30 -3.01 -1.76 -26.84
CA GLN A 30 -3.30 -0.70 -25.85
C GLN A 30 -4.02 -1.26 -24.62
N THR A 31 -5.00 -2.13 -24.82
CA THR A 31 -5.77 -2.74 -23.72
C THR A 31 -4.88 -3.65 -22.88
N ALA A 32 -4.06 -4.50 -23.50
CA ALA A 32 -3.15 -5.40 -22.80
C ALA A 32 -2.13 -4.64 -21.93
N TRP A 33 -1.60 -3.52 -22.45
CA TRP A 33 -0.69 -2.66 -21.71
C TRP A 33 -1.34 -2.00 -20.49
N GLU A 34 -2.55 -1.44 -20.65
CA GLU A 34 -3.30 -0.86 -19.53
C GLU A 34 -3.63 -1.91 -18.45
N VAL A 35 -3.99 -3.13 -18.86
CA VAL A 35 -4.25 -4.26 -17.95
C VAL A 35 -2.97 -4.65 -17.20
N ALA A 36 -1.81 -4.72 -17.87
CA ALA A 36 -0.54 -5.03 -17.21
C ALA A 36 -0.17 -3.97 -16.16
N LYS A 37 -0.33 -2.69 -16.50
CA LYS A 37 -0.10 -1.55 -15.59
C LYS A 37 -1.02 -1.62 -14.37
N GLU A 38 -2.31 -1.87 -14.57
CA GLU A 38 -3.29 -2.00 -13.50
C GLU A 38 -3.01 -3.22 -12.61
N ASN A 39 -2.67 -4.37 -13.19
CA ASN A 39 -2.32 -5.58 -12.45
C ASN A 39 -1.08 -5.36 -11.56
N ALA A 40 -0.07 -4.65 -12.06
CA ALA A 40 1.12 -4.31 -11.27
C ALA A 40 0.73 -3.51 -10.02
N GLN A 41 -0.11 -2.47 -10.17
CA GLN A 41 -0.63 -1.68 -9.04
C GLN A 41 -1.44 -2.54 -8.06
N ILE A 42 -2.30 -3.45 -8.54
CA ILE A 42 -3.07 -4.34 -7.67
C ILE A 42 -2.16 -5.26 -6.84
N ILE A 43 -1.09 -5.79 -7.43
CA ILE A 43 -0.15 -6.67 -6.73
C ILE A 43 0.53 -5.93 -5.58
N ILE A 44 1.02 -4.71 -5.82
CA ILE A 44 1.68 -3.93 -4.77
C ILE A 44 0.71 -3.50 -3.67
N VAL A 45 -0.54 -3.14 -4.00
CA VAL A 45 -1.60 -2.89 -3.01
C VAL A 45 -1.79 -4.09 -2.09
N LYS A 46 -1.93 -5.30 -2.66
CA LYS A 46 -2.08 -6.54 -1.87
C LYS A 46 -0.90 -6.77 -0.92
N ILE A 47 0.33 -6.61 -1.42
CA ILE A 47 1.54 -6.78 -0.60
C ILE A 47 1.57 -5.78 0.56
N CYS A 48 1.20 -4.52 0.32
CA CYS A 48 1.14 -3.48 1.34
C CYS A 48 0.13 -3.83 2.44
N ILE A 49 -1.08 -4.24 2.05
CA ILE A 49 -2.14 -4.64 2.97
C ILE A 49 -1.69 -5.84 3.81
N SER A 50 -1.19 -6.91 3.19
CA SER A 50 -0.74 -8.11 3.92
C SER A 50 0.39 -7.80 4.90
N LYS A 51 1.31 -6.90 4.54
CA LYS A 51 2.37 -6.47 5.47
C LYS A 51 1.84 -5.65 6.62
N ALA A 52 0.98 -4.68 6.35
CA ALA A 52 0.39 -3.84 7.38
C ALA A 52 -0.44 -4.69 8.36
N ALA A 53 -1.27 -5.62 7.85
CA ALA A 53 -2.02 -6.58 8.65
C ALA A 53 -1.10 -7.44 9.53
N LYS A 54 -0.02 -7.98 8.97
CA LYS A 54 0.97 -8.76 9.73
C LYS A 54 1.56 -7.95 10.88
N TRP A 55 1.95 -6.70 10.64
CA TRP A 55 2.53 -5.87 11.70
C TRP A 55 1.49 -5.48 12.76
N CYS A 56 0.24 -5.24 12.37
CA CYS A 56 -0.85 -5.03 13.33
C CYS A 56 -1.04 -6.26 14.23
N SER A 57 -0.97 -7.47 13.67
CA SER A 57 -1.03 -8.72 14.44
C SER A 57 0.16 -8.86 15.39
N GLU A 58 1.39 -8.67 14.91
CA GLU A 58 2.62 -8.69 15.73
C GLU A 58 2.55 -7.65 16.88
N CYS A 59 1.96 -6.48 16.63
CA CYS A 59 1.76 -5.44 17.64
C CYS A 59 0.76 -5.87 18.72
N LYS A 60 -0.29 -6.62 18.38
CA LYS A 60 -1.24 -7.14 19.39
C LYS A 60 -0.58 -8.16 20.32
N GLU A 61 0.37 -8.94 19.83
CA GLU A 61 1.12 -9.91 20.62
C GLU A 61 2.18 -9.24 21.52
N THR A 62 2.84 -8.20 21.01
CA THR A 62 4.00 -7.58 21.67
C THR A 62 3.67 -6.31 22.46
N GLY A 63 2.57 -5.63 22.14
CA GLY A 63 2.21 -4.32 22.70
C GLY A 63 3.06 -3.14 22.19
N ASP A 64 3.98 -3.36 21.25
CA ASP A 64 4.92 -2.34 20.76
C ASP A 64 4.30 -1.46 19.66
N SER A 65 3.39 -0.57 20.08
CA SER A 65 2.70 0.37 19.19
C SER A 65 3.68 1.32 18.51
N GLY A 66 4.70 1.83 19.21
CA GLY A 66 5.68 2.75 18.62
C GLY A 66 6.41 2.16 17.41
N LYS A 67 6.84 0.90 17.49
CA LYS A 67 7.44 0.20 16.35
C LYS A 67 6.46 -0.05 15.22
N LEU A 68 5.19 -0.32 15.52
CA LEU A 68 4.14 -0.44 14.50
C LEU A 68 3.99 0.88 13.73
N GLY A 69 3.82 2.01 14.44
CA GLY A 69 3.65 3.32 13.81
C GLY A 69 4.81 3.66 12.87
N VAL A 70 6.05 3.49 13.32
CA VAL A 70 7.24 3.76 12.49
C VAL A 70 7.26 2.88 11.24
N ARG A 71 6.86 1.61 11.34
CA ARG A 71 6.78 0.70 10.18
C ARG A 71 5.70 1.12 9.18
N LEU A 72 4.52 1.47 9.68
CA LEU A 72 3.41 1.91 8.85
C LEU A 72 3.67 3.26 8.17
N ARG A 73 4.24 4.25 8.87
CA ARG A 73 4.67 5.52 8.25
C ARG A 73 5.69 5.29 7.15
N LYS A 74 6.73 4.50 7.41
CA LYS A 74 7.74 4.18 6.38
C LYS A 74 7.14 3.48 5.16
N LEU A 75 6.13 2.63 5.36
CA LEU A 75 5.40 2.01 4.26
C LEU A 75 4.64 3.08 3.46
N ARG A 76 3.87 3.95 4.13
CA ARG A 76 3.17 5.07 3.49
C ARG A 76 4.13 5.93 2.68
N ASP A 77 5.18 6.47 3.30
CA ASP A 77 6.13 7.37 2.65
C ASP A 77 6.75 6.72 1.40
N SER A 78 7.08 5.42 1.48
CA SER A 78 7.65 4.69 0.34
C SER A 78 6.67 4.53 -0.83
N ILE A 79 5.36 4.42 -0.54
CA ILE A 79 4.31 4.31 -1.56
C ILE A 79 3.91 5.69 -2.08
N ASP A 80 3.81 6.70 -1.22
CA ASP A 80 3.60 8.09 -1.62
C ASP A 80 4.70 8.55 -2.59
N ASP A 81 5.96 8.20 -2.34
CA ASP A 81 7.07 8.43 -3.28
C ASP A 81 6.82 7.79 -4.66
N ILE A 82 6.26 6.57 -4.70
CA ILE A 82 5.98 5.83 -5.94
C ILE A 82 4.78 6.43 -6.68
N ASP A 83 3.70 6.74 -5.95
CA ASP A 83 2.51 7.37 -6.52
C ASP A 83 2.87 8.75 -7.11
N ASN A 84 3.74 9.51 -6.45
CA ASN A 84 4.26 10.77 -6.97
C ASN A 84 5.19 10.58 -8.17
N GLU A 85 6.06 9.56 -8.16
CA GLU A 85 6.95 9.26 -9.28
C GLU A 85 6.18 8.92 -10.57
N PHE A 86 5.05 8.23 -10.45
CA PHE A 86 4.23 7.76 -11.58
C PHE A 86 2.83 8.40 -11.62
N TYR A 87 2.75 9.67 -11.20
CA TYR A 87 1.49 10.41 -11.11
C TYR A 87 0.81 10.56 -12.48
N GLU A 88 1.58 10.84 -13.54
CA GLU A 88 1.08 11.05 -14.91
C GLU A 88 0.41 9.79 -15.47
N GLU A 89 0.81 8.61 -14.98
CA GLU A 89 0.30 7.29 -15.33
C GLU A 89 -0.94 6.89 -14.51
N ARG A 90 -1.41 7.77 -13.62
CA ARG A 90 -2.51 7.56 -12.67
C ARG A 90 -2.22 6.45 -11.66
N CYS A 91 -0.98 6.36 -11.20
CA CYS A 91 -0.62 5.46 -10.10
C CYS A 91 -1.29 5.93 -8.80
N THR A 92 -2.03 5.04 -8.12
CA THR A 92 -2.88 5.39 -6.96
C THR A 92 -2.83 4.31 -5.87
N ILE A 93 -1.63 3.76 -5.62
CA ILE A 93 -1.44 2.62 -4.74
C ILE A 93 -1.85 2.95 -3.30
N TRP A 94 -1.39 4.07 -2.73
CA TRP A 94 -1.68 4.39 -1.33
C TRP A 94 -3.16 4.59 -1.09
N SER A 95 -3.83 5.35 -1.96
CA SER A 95 -5.29 5.56 -1.89
C SER A 95 -6.06 4.24 -1.92
N ARG A 96 -5.63 3.26 -2.73
CA ARG A 96 -6.22 1.92 -2.78
C ARG A 96 -5.92 1.10 -1.51
N VAL A 97 -4.73 1.24 -0.94
CA VAL A 97 -4.38 0.63 0.36
C VAL A 97 -5.27 1.19 1.45
N ALA A 98 -5.37 2.51 1.59
CA ALA A 98 -6.21 3.17 2.58
C ALA A 98 -7.71 2.86 2.39
N GLY A 99 -8.16 2.69 1.15
CA GLY A 99 -9.54 2.28 0.85
C GLY A 99 -9.86 0.85 1.30
N ARG A 100 -8.89 -0.06 1.28
CA ARG A 100 -9.05 -1.46 1.76
C ARG A 100 -8.66 -1.65 3.22
N PHE A 101 -7.86 -0.74 3.75
CA PHE A 101 -7.48 -0.70 5.15
C PHE A 101 -7.92 0.64 5.76
N PRO A 102 -9.23 0.81 6.01
CA PRO A 102 -9.77 2.08 6.49
C PRO A 102 -9.04 2.51 7.78
N ARG A 103 -8.88 3.80 8.07
CA ARG A 103 -8.23 4.29 9.32
C ARG A 103 -6.76 3.87 9.50
N LEU A 104 -6.09 3.33 8.48
CA LEU A 104 -4.66 3.08 8.55
C LEU A 104 -3.88 4.37 8.81
N ASP A 105 -4.29 5.46 8.15
CA ASP A 105 -3.74 6.79 8.40
C ASP A 105 -4.03 7.28 9.83
N ASP A 106 -5.27 7.12 10.33
CA ASP A 106 -5.60 7.44 11.72
C ASP A 106 -4.72 6.68 12.72
N ILE A 107 -4.42 5.40 12.46
CA ILE A 107 -3.54 4.58 13.31
C ILE A 107 -2.10 5.11 13.26
N ILE A 108 -1.60 5.46 12.07
CA ILE A 108 -0.26 6.04 11.93
C ILE A 108 -0.17 7.35 12.70
N GLU A 109 -1.15 8.23 12.54
CA GLU A 109 -1.21 9.54 13.19
C GLU A 109 -1.42 9.42 14.69
N SER A 110 -2.25 8.49 15.15
CA SER A 110 -2.51 8.24 16.57
C SER A 110 -1.29 7.64 17.30
N ILE A 111 -0.52 6.77 16.65
CA ILE A 111 0.68 6.17 17.26
C ILE A 111 1.85 7.16 17.27
N LEU A 112 1.97 7.98 16.23
CA LEU A 112 3.14 8.87 16.03
C LEU A 112 2.87 10.33 16.37
N GLY A 113 1.62 10.70 16.64
CA GLY A 113 1.22 11.95 17.25
C GLY A 113 1.57 11.94 18.73
N GLU A 114 1.71 13.13 19.33
CA GLU A 114 2.15 13.29 20.72
C GLU A 114 1.11 12.79 21.75
N ASP A 115 -0.11 12.48 21.32
CA ASP A 115 -1.13 11.77 22.10
C ASP A 115 -1.22 10.32 21.63
N LEU A 116 -0.53 9.41 22.34
CA LEU A 116 -0.79 7.97 22.24
C LEU A 116 -2.23 7.72 22.66
N ASP A 117 -3.15 7.66 21.69
CA ASP A 117 -4.55 7.33 21.96
C ASP A 117 -4.59 5.97 22.68
N PRO A 118 -5.13 5.90 23.92
CA PRO A 118 -5.27 4.62 24.62
C PRO A 118 -6.11 3.61 23.83
N ASN A 119 -6.84 4.05 22.79
CA ASN A 119 -7.67 3.21 21.96
C ASN A 119 -6.95 2.51 20.79
N VAL A 120 -5.63 2.72 20.60
CA VAL A 120 -4.85 2.03 19.54
C VAL A 120 -5.11 0.52 19.50
N PRO A 121 -5.15 -0.24 20.62
CA PRO A 121 -5.46 -1.67 20.58
C PRO A 121 -6.87 -2.01 20.04
N GLN A 122 -7.89 -1.19 20.33
CA GLN A 122 -9.24 -1.41 19.79
C GLN A 122 -9.29 -1.03 18.31
N LEU A 123 -8.62 0.04 17.89
CA LEU A 123 -8.48 0.42 16.49
C LEU A 123 -7.84 -0.71 15.68
N LEU A 124 -6.71 -1.26 16.15
CA LEU A 124 -6.04 -2.38 15.52
C LEU A 124 -6.92 -3.63 15.42
N THR A 125 -7.71 -3.91 16.46
CA THR A 125 -8.61 -5.07 16.48
C THR A 125 -9.75 -4.92 15.48
N ALA A 126 -10.43 -3.77 15.46
CA ALA A 126 -11.50 -3.50 14.50
C ALA A 126 -10.99 -3.59 13.05
N GLN A 127 -9.76 -3.12 12.84
CA GLN A 127 -9.13 -3.12 11.53
C GLN A 127 -8.72 -4.49 11.01
N LEU A 128 -8.12 -5.33 11.86
CA LEU A 128 -7.81 -6.72 11.49
C LEU A 128 -9.08 -7.53 11.18
N LEU A 129 -10.15 -7.35 11.97
CA LEU A 129 -11.43 -8.00 11.71
C LEU A 129 -12.05 -7.56 10.37
N ALA A 130 -11.95 -6.27 10.03
CA ALA A 130 -12.45 -5.77 8.75
C ALA A 130 -11.69 -6.36 7.55
N LEU A 131 -10.37 -6.56 7.69
CA LEU A 131 -9.56 -7.20 6.64
C LEU A 131 -9.89 -8.69 6.48
N GLU A 132 -10.10 -9.42 7.57
CA GLU A 132 -10.50 -10.85 7.53
C GLU A 132 -11.87 -11.06 6.85
N GLN A 133 -12.77 -10.08 6.95
CA GLN A 133 -14.07 -10.11 6.28
C GLN A 133 -14.00 -9.82 4.78
N LEU A 134 -12.92 -9.20 4.29
CA LEU A 134 -12.71 -8.93 2.86
C LEU A 134 -12.04 -10.09 2.13
N GLU A 135 -11.46 -11.05 2.85
CA GLU A 135 -10.82 -12.25 2.30
C GLU A 135 -11.75 -13.48 2.24
N ASN A 136 -12.98 -13.39 2.77
CA ASN A 136 -14.05 -14.41 2.71
C ASN A 136 -15.21 -13.98 1.81
#